data_AF-A0A1Y3CQE7-F1
#
_entry.id   AF-A0A1Y3CQE7-F1
#
_cell.length_a   1.000
_cell.length_b   1.000
_cell.length_c   1.000
_cell.angle_alpha   90.00
_cell.angle_beta   90.00
_cell.angle_gamma   90.00
#
_symmetry.space_group_name_H-M   'P 1'
#
loop_
_entity.id
_entity.type
_entity.pdbx_description
1 polymer ?
#
loop_
_entity_poly.entity_id
_entity_poly.type
_entity_poly.pdbx_seq_one_letter_code
_entity_poly.pdbx_strand_id
1 'polypeptide(L)'
;MQTDLSESTANDEIPVLSEAELKHYEETGSLPEDGSDAETNVQAEVEAQPDEQFDIRVYRAESQGSMTGYSDKIDVVSLNDQPTTITGIQVNRGNCAITSMYHFKNMRYGSVALAYPRCKVEHIREVSISTTHGTYAYRIG
;
A
#
# COMPACT_ATOMS: atom_id res chain seq x y z
N MET A 1 7.60 35.56 -47.00
CA MET A 1 7.88 34.29 -46.30
C MET A 1 6.77 34.11 -45.27
N GLN A 2 6.23 32.89 -45.15
CA GLN A 2 5.27 32.41 -44.12
C GLN A 2 5.81 32.71 -42.68
N THR A 3 5.03 32.78 -41.60
CA THR A 3 3.89 31.94 -41.12
C THR A 3 3.08 32.65 -40.03
N ASP A 4 1.82 32.20 -39.86
CA ASP A 4 0.84 32.44 -38.80
C ASP A 4 1.33 32.38 -37.33
N LEU A 5 0.71 33.20 -36.48
CA LEU A 5 0.45 32.89 -35.06
C LEU A 5 -0.86 33.58 -34.62
N SER A 6 -1.94 32.79 -34.54
CA SER A 6 -3.20 33.18 -33.91
C SER A 6 -3.27 32.61 -32.49
N GLU A 7 -3.60 33.47 -31.54
CA GLU A 7 -3.96 33.14 -30.15
C GLU A 7 -5.25 32.32 -30.10
N SER A 8 -5.28 31.28 -29.26
CA SER A 8 -6.50 30.64 -28.80
C SER A 8 -6.33 30.22 -27.35
N THR A 9 -7.12 30.84 -26.47
CA THR A 9 -7.26 30.50 -25.05
C THR A 9 -8.37 29.46 -24.87
N ALA A 10 -8.05 28.33 -24.24
CA ALA A 10 -9.03 27.32 -23.83
C ALA A 10 -9.05 27.20 -22.30
N ASN A 11 -10.17 27.60 -21.71
CA ASN A 11 -10.58 27.31 -20.33
C ASN A 11 -11.22 25.91 -20.31
N ASP A 12 -10.90 25.08 -19.31
CA ASP A 12 -11.68 23.89 -18.98
C ASP A 12 -11.88 23.81 -17.46
N GLU A 13 -13.08 24.22 -17.03
CA GLU A 13 -13.63 24.03 -15.69
C GLU A 13 -14.35 22.67 -15.60
N ILE A 14 -14.21 22.01 -14.45
CA ILE A 14 -14.73 20.69 -14.13
C ILE A 14 -16.27 20.73 -14.01
N PRO A 15 -17.05 19.85 -14.66
CA PRO A 15 -18.49 19.81 -14.44
C PRO A 15 -18.85 18.88 -13.26
N VAL A 16 -19.54 19.47 -12.28
CA VAL A 16 -20.28 18.80 -11.21
C VAL A 16 -21.65 18.38 -11.78
N LEU A 17 -21.98 17.08 -11.72
CA LEU A 17 -23.30 16.55 -12.10
C LEU A 17 -24.22 16.49 -10.87
N SER A 18 -25.42 17.07 -10.99
CA SER A 18 -26.45 17.17 -9.94
C SER A 18 -27.56 16.09 -10.07
N GLU A 19 -28.23 15.83 -8.95
CA GLU A 19 -29.06 14.67 -8.58
C GLU A 19 -30.41 14.48 -9.33
N ALA A 20 -30.56 14.86 -10.60
CA ALA A 20 -31.88 14.97 -11.23
C ALA A 20 -32.27 13.96 -12.35
N GLU A 21 -31.42 13.04 -12.80
CA GLU A 21 -31.81 12.07 -13.87
C GLU A 21 -31.70 10.60 -13.47
N LEU A 22 -31.82 10.34 -12.16
CA LEU A 22 -31.95 9.02 -11.53
C LEU A 22 -33.36 8.40 -11.71
N LYS A 23 -34.09 8.72 -12.79
CA LYS A 23 -35.46 8.24 -13.04
C LYS A 23 -35.67 7.76 -14.47
N HIS A 24 -35.03 6.66 -14.85
CA HIS A 24 -35.46 5.82 -15.97
C HIS A 24 -35.16 4.35 -15.64
N TYR A 25 -35.84 3.85 -14.61
CA TYR A 25 -36.04 2.43 -14.41
C TYR A 25 -37.46 2.08 -14.89
N GLU A 26 -37.53 0.92 -15.53
CA GLU A 26 -38.70 0.10 -15.85
C GLU A 26 -39.28 0.17 -17.28
N GLU A 27 -39.53 -1.05 -17.78
CA GLU A 27 -40.33 -1.43 -18.95
C GLU A 27 -39.64 -1.26 -20.31
N THR A 28 -39.01 -2.29 -20.87
CA THR A 28 -39.73 -3.41 -21.50
C THR A 28 -38.72 -4.48 -21.92
N GLY A 29 -38.98 -5.73 -21.56
CA GLY A 29 -38.16 -6.86 -21.99
C GLY A 29 -38.42 -7.25 -23.44
N SER A 30 -37.42 -7.91 -24.06
CA SER A 30 -37.57 -9.05 -24.97
C SER A 30 -36.18 -9.53 -25.43
N LEU A 31 -35.89 -10.81 -25.20
CA LEU A 31 -34.78 -11.57 -25.80
C LEU A 31 -34.96 -11.70 -27.33
N PRO A 32 -33.89 -12.02 -28.08
CA PRO A 32 -33.74 -13.42 -28.49
C PRO A 32 -32.29 -13.96 -28.37
N GLU A 33 -32.20 -15.28 -28.19
CA GLU A 33 -30.97 -16.09 -28.24
C GLU A 33 -30.66 -16.61 -29.66
N ASP A 34 -29.40 -17.06 -29.81
CA ASP A 34 -28.78 -17.85 -30.89
C ASP A 34 -27.98 -17.05 -31.94
N GLY A 35 -26.65 -17.18 -32.08
CA GLY A 35 -25.70 -18.11 -31.49
C GLY A 35 -24.27 -17.86 -32.01
N SER A 36 -23.30 -18.31 -31.22
CA SER A 36 -21.85 -18.42 -31.50
C SER A 36 -21.00 -17.15 -31.59
N ASP A 37 -20.84 -16.46 -30.46
CA ASP A 37 -19.65 -15.63 -30.23
C ASP A 37 -18.66 -16.39 -29.34
N ALA A 38 -17.42 -16.44 -29.80
CA ALA A 38 -16.31 -17.12 -29.15
C ALA A 38 -16.18 -16.68 -27.68
N GLU A 39 -16.52 -17.59 -26.77
CA GLU A 39 -16.09 -17.50 -25.37
C GLU A 39 -14.56 -17.63 -25.35
N THR A 40 -13.89 -16.50 -25.54
CA THR A 40 -12.52 -16.34 -25.06
C THR A 40 -12.62 -16.33 -23.55
N ASN A 41 -12.56 -17.53 -22.97
CA ASN A 41 -12.38 -17.76 -21.55
C ASN A 41 -11.01 -17.18 -21.17
N VAL A 42 -10.96 -15.87 -20.91
CA VAL A 42 -9.82 -15.24 -20.25
C VAL A 42 -9.90 -15.69 -18.79
N GLN A 43 -9.45 -16.93 -18.54
CA GLN A 43 -8.95 -17.30 -17.22
C GLN A 43 -7.78 -16.34 -16.96
N ALA A 44 -8.07 -15.24 -16.28
CA ALA A 44 -7.04 -14.49 -15.60
C ALA A 44 -6.38 -15.47 -14.65
N GLU A 45 -5.20 -15.97 -15.03
CA GLU A 45 -4.30 -16.65 -14.12
C GLU A 45 -4.08 -15.66 -12.97
N VAL A 46 -4.71 -15.92 -11.84
CA VAL A 46 -4.40 -15.22 -10.59
C VAL A 46 -3.00 -15.69 -10.24
N GLU A 47 -2.00 -14.96 -10.73
CA GLU A 47 -0.60 -15.16 -10.37
C GLU A 47 -0.53 -15.19 -8.84
N ALA A 48 -0.13 -16.32 -8.29
CA ALA A 48 -0.03 -16.50 -6.85
C ALA A 48 0.93 -15.42 -6.33
N GLN A 49 0.41 -14.47 -5.54
CA GLN A 49 1.24 -13.43 -4.97
C GLN A 49 2.36 -14.08 -4.15
N PRO A 50 3.60 -13.57 -4.25
CA PRO A 50 4.70 -14.12 -3.47
C PRO A 50 4.33 -14.03 -1.99
N ASP A 51 4.39 -15.18 -1.30
CA ASP A 51 4.16 -15.23 0.14
C ASP A 51 5.39 -14.63 0.83
N GLU A 52 5.31 -13.34 1.18
CA GLU A 52 6.42 -12.65 1.81
C GLU A 52 6.44 -12.88 3.32
N GLN A 53 7.62 -13.10 3.86
CA GLN A 53 7.85 -13.33 5.27
C GLN A 53 8.89 -12.37 5.84
N PHE A 54 8.66 -11.94 7.07
CA PHE A 54 9.53 -11.04 7.81
C PHE A 54 9.73 -11.54 9.25
N ASP A 55 10.92 -11.33 9.81
CA ASP A 55 11.19 -11.44 11.26
C ASP A 55 11.14 -10.03 11.87
N ILE A 56 10.33 -9.86 12.93
CA ILE A 56 10.08 -8.55 13.55
C ILE A 56 10.67 -8.53 14.94
N ARG A 57 11.56 -7.55 15.19
CA ARG A 57 12.18 -7.36 16.50
C ARG A 57 11.86 -5.99 17.03
N VAL A 58 11.34 -5.94 18.24
CA VAL A 58 10.95 -4.69 18.90
C VAL A 58 11.78 -4.55 20.16
N TYR A 59 12.52 -3.45 20.29
CA TYR A 59 13.46 -3.28 21.40
C TYR A 59 13.77 -1.81 21.70
N ARG A 60 14.23 -1.56 22.93
CA ARG A 60 14.82 -0.29 23.32
C ARG A 60 16.33 -0.40 23.24
N ALA A 61 16.98 0.59 22.63
CA ALA A 61 18.43 0.69 22.55
C ALA A 61 18.92 2.06 23.01
N GLU A 62 20.16 2.13 23.48
CA GLU A 62 20.82 3.40 23.76
C GLU A 62 20.93 4.25 22.49
N SER A 63 20.74 5.56 22.65
CA SER A 63 20.73 6.52 21.55
C SER A 63 21.28 7.85 22.01
N GLN A 64 22.41 8.22 21.43
CA GLN A 64 23.09 9.50 21.63
C GLN A 64 22.29 10.70 21.08
N GLY A 65 21.31 10.45 20.19
CA GLY A 65 20.48 11.47 19.56
C GLY A 65 19.14 11.73 20.27
N SER A 66 18.88 11.06 21.39
CA SER A 66 17.62 11.21 22.13
C SER A 66 17.84 11.93 23.46
N MET A 67 16.86 12.71 23.91
CA MET A 67 16.93 13.39 25.21
C MET A 67 16.96 12.42 26.40
N THR A 68 16.41 11.22 26.24
CA THR A 68 16.35 10.20 27.30
C THR A 68 17.58 9.30 27.32
N GLY A 69 18.46 9.40 26.32
CA GLY A 69 19.57 8.46 26.10
C GLY A 69 19.14 7.11 25.50
N TYR A 70 17.85 6.92 25.21
CA TYR A 70 17.30 5.69 24.63
C TYR A 70 16.35 5.97 23.48
N SER A 71 16.26 5.04 22.54
CA SER A 71 15.27 5.04 21.47
C SER A 71 14.62 3.67 21.34
N ASP A 72 13.30 3.70 21.22
CA ASP A 72 12.49 2.55 20.90
C ASP A 72 12.58 2.30 19.39
N LYS A 73 12.75 1.04 19.00
CA LYS A 73 13.04 0.62 17.62
C LYS A 73 12.24 -0.62 17.24
N ILE A 74 11.95 -0.72 15.95
CA ILE A 74 11.42 -1.91 15.29
C ILE A 74 12.37 -2.24 14.14
N ASP A 75 13.00 -3.41 14.21
CA ASP A 75 13.74 -3.98 13.10
C ASP A 75 12.84 -4.97 12.35
N VAL A 76 12.74 -4.80 11.05
CA VAL A 76 12.04 -5.69 10.12
C VAL A 76 13.09 -6.38 9.27
N VAL A 77 13.30 -7.66 9.49
CA VAL A 77 14.25 -8.48 8.73
C VAL A 77 13.50 -9.19 7.61
N SER A 78 13.92 -8.99 6.36
CA SER A 78 13.33 -9.72 5.23
C SER A 78 13.79 -11.16 5.25
N LEU A 79 12.84 -12.11 5.20
CA LEU A 79 13.10 -13.54 4.99
C LEU A 79 12.77 -13.96 3.55
N ASN A 80 12.60 -12.99 2.66
CA ASN A 80 12.19 -13.20 1.27
C ASN A 80 13.38 -13.52 0.38
N ASP A 81 13.24 -14.55 -0.45
CA ASP A 81 14.22 -14.88 -1.49
C ASP A 81 14.27 -13.80 -2.58
N GLN A 82 13.11 -13.28 -2.98
CA GLN A 82 12.99 -12.17 -3.92
C GLN A 82 13.07 -10.81 -3.19
N PRO A 83 13.66 -9.77 -3.82
CA PRO A 83 13.72 -8.45 -3.21
C PRO A 83 12.33 -7.84 -3.02
N THR A 84 12.08 -7.25 -1.85
CA THR A 84 10.82 -6.58 -1.52
C THR A 84 11.02 -5.14 -1.08
N THR A 85 9.96 -4.34 -1.10
CA THR A 85 9.97 -2.97 -0.57
C THR A 85 8.78 -2.80 0.38
N ILE A 86 9.07 -2.39 1.61
CA ILE A 86 8.03 -2.03 2.57
C ILE A 86 7.45 -0.68 2.16
N THR A 87 6.14 -0.64 1.95
CA THR A 87 5.37 0.56 1.60
C THR A 87 4.70 1.18 2.84
N GLY A 88 4.53 0.41 3.92
CA GLY A 88 3.95 0.91 5.16
C GLY A 88 4.23 0.02 6.37
N ILE A 89 4.22 0.63 7.55
CA ILE A 89 4.24 -0.08 8.84
C ILE A 89 3.14 0.51 9.72
N GLN A 90 2.29 -0.36 10.27
CA GLN A 90 1.30 0.00 11.28
C GLN A 90 1.61 -0.69 12.59
N VAL A 91 1.65 0.06 13.68
CA VAL A 91 1.88 -0.49 15.02
C VAL A 91 0.59 -0.40 15.81
N ASN A 92 0.20 -1.50 16.45
CA ASN A 92 -1.05 -1.64 17.21
C ASN A 92 -2.26 -1.16 16.41
N ARG A 93 -2.41 -1.63 15.16
CA ARG A 93 -3.48 -1.20 14.22
C ARG A 93 -3.53 0.31 13.97
N GLY A 94 -2.36 0.95 13.96
CA GLY A 94 -2.21 2.39 13.72
C GLY A 94 -2.29 3.27 14.96
N ASN A 95 -2.51 2.70 16.15
CA ASN A 95 -2.55 3.47 17.41
C ASN A 95 -1.16 3.98 17.86
N CYS A 96 -0.10 3.54 17.19
CA CYS A 96 1.25 4.05 17.39
C CYS A 96 1.86 4.42 16.04
N ALA A 97 2.09 5.71 15.83
CA ALA A 97 2.69 6.22 14.61
C ALA A 97 4.18 5.87 14.54
N ILE A 98 4.68 5.68 13.32
CA ILE A 98 6.10 5.59 13.01
C ILE A 98 6.62 6.99 12.68
N THR A 99 7.70 7.42 13.32
CA THR A 99 8.32 8.73 13.08
C THR A 99 9.19 8.72 11.83
N SER A 100 9.94 7.65 11.65
CA SER A 100 10.86 7.47 10.52
C SER A 100 11.11 5.99 10.28
N MET A 101 11.46 5.69 9.02
CA MET A 101 11.81 4.35 8.58
C MET A 101 12.99 4.44 7.60
N TYR A 102 13.94 3.51 7.72
CA TYR A 102 15.18 3.48 6.93
C TYR A 102 15.41 2.09 6.34
N HIS A 103 16.13 2.04 5.23
CA HIS A 103 16.55 0.79 4.56
C HIS A 103 15.39 -0.16 4.17
N PHE A 104 14.22 0.43 3.88
CA PHE A 104 12.99 -0.30 3.60
C PHE A 104 12.76 -0.64 2.12
N LYS A 105 13.67 -0.21 1.23
CA LYS A 105 13.58 -0.45 -0.22
C LYS A 105 14.52 -1.58 -0.65
N ASN A 106 14.07 -2.39 -1.62
CA ASN A 106 14.87 -3.45 -2.24
C ASN A 106 15.53 -4.40 -1.20
N MET A 107 14.78 -4.73 -0.16
CA MET A 107 15.18 -5.62 0.92
C MET A 107 15.29 -7.06 0.41
N ARG A 108 16.50 -7.59 0.41
CA ARG A 108 16.78 -9.01 0.12
C ARG A 108 16.77 -9.82 1.40
N TYR A 109 16.79 -11.15 1.30
CA TYR A 109 16.98 -12.05 2.44
C TYR A 109 18.09 -11.54 3.40
N GLY A 110 17.74 -11.40 4.68
CA GLY A 110 18.63 -10.92 5.75
C GLY A 110 18.80 -9.39 5.82
N SER A 111 18.25 -8.62 4.88
CA SER A 111 18.25 -7.15 4.95
C SER A 111 17.34 -6.67 6.09
N VAL A 112 17.75 -5.61 6.76
CA VAL A 112 17.01 -5.05 7.91
C VAL A 112 16.55 -3.63 7.60
N ALA A 113 15.24 -3.41 7.71
CA ALA A 113 14.67 -2.07 7.76
C ALA A 113 14.47 -1.66 9.22
N LEU A 114 14.82 -0.42 9.53
CA LEU A 114 14.76 0.13 10.87
C LEU A 114 13.65 1.19 10.93
N ALA A 115 12.71 1.03 11.85
CA ALA A 115 11.63 1.97 12.10
C ALA A 115 11.62 2.49 13.56
N TYR A 116 11.24 3.74 13.73
CA TYR A 116 11.19 4.42 15.03
C TYR A 116 9.75 4.72 15.45
N PRO A 117 9.13 3.89 16.31
CA PRO A 117 7.79 4.13 16.82
C PRO A 117 7.72 5.36 17.75
N ARG A 118 6.55 6.00 17.81
CA ARG A 118 6.22 7.09 18.76
C ARG A 118 5.84 6.59 20.15
N CYS A 119 5.55 5.30 20.29
CA CYS A 119 5.17 4.66 21.55
C CYS A 119 6.32 3.84 22.14
N LYS A 120 6.20 3.52 23.43
CA LYS A 120 7.14 2.64 24.12
C LYS A 120 7.05 1.21 23.58
N VAL A 121 8.20 0.55 23.41
CA VAL A 121 8.27 -0.86 22.99
C VAL A 121 7.46 -1.80 23.88
N GLU A 122 7.42 -1.51 25.19
CA GLU A 122 6.65 -2.25 26.20
C GLU A 122 5.14 -2.31 25.89
N HIS A 123 4.63 -1.40 25.07
CA HIS A 123 3.20 -1.29 24.70
C HIS A 123 2.92 -1.82 23.28
N ILE A 124 3.94 -2.24 22.53
CA ILE A 124 3.76 -2.79 21.20
C ILE A 124 3.30 -4.25 21.33
N ARG A 125 2.19 -4.59 20.68
CA ARG A 125 1.55 -5.92 20.71
C ARG A 125 1.35 -6.49 19.31
N GLU A 126 1.28 -5.63 18.31
CA GLU A 126 1.05 -6.00 16.93
C GLU A 126 1.80 -5.05 16.01
N VAL A 127 2.43 -5.58 14.97
CA VAL A 127 3.07 -4.82 13.89
C VAL A 127 2.59 -5.40 12.57
N SER A 128 2.06 -4.55 11.70
CA SER A 128 1.68 -4.93 10.34
C SER A 128 2.62 -4.28 9.33
N ILE A 129 3.15 -5.09 8.42
CA ILE A 129 4.06 -4.67 7.35
C ILE A 129 3.30 -4.72 6.03
N SER A 130 3.22 -3.60 5.33
CA SER A 130 2.63 -3.50 4.01
C SER A 130 3.74 -3.43 2.96
N THR A 131 3.57 -4.16 1.87
CA THR A 131 4.44 -4.17 0.68
C THR A 131 3.61 -3.92 -0.57
N THR A 132 4.19 -4.08 -1.76
CA THR A 132 3.44 -4.13 -3.02
C THR A 132 2.65 -5.43 -3.19
N HIS A 133 3.02 -6.50 -2.49
CA HIS A 133 2.42 -7.82 -2.63
C HIS A 133 1.39 -8.12 -1.55
N GLY A 134 1.39 -7.42 -0.41
CA GLY A 134 0.41 -7.71 0.62
C GLY A 134 0.59 -6.91 1.90
N THR A 135 -0.18 -7.30 2.92
CA THR A 135 -0.01 -6.81 4.29
C THR A 135 0.04 -7.99 5.25
N TYR A 136 1.10 -8.03 6.06
CA TYR A 136 1.44 -9.15 6.92
C TYR A 136 1.46 -8.67 8.38
N ALA A 137 0.64 -9.28 9.23
CA ALA A 137 0.48 -8.88 10.63
C ALA A 137 1.22 -9.84 11.58
N TYR A 138 2.00 -9.27 12.49
CA TYR A 138 2.85 -9.98 13.44
C TYR A 138 2.45 -9.64 14.87
N ARG A 139 2.29 -10.66 15.72
CA ARG A 139 2.07 -10.50 17.16
C ARG A 139 3.42 -10.37 17.86
N ILE A 140 3.54 -9.39 18.74
CA ILE A 140 4.74 -9.14 19.55
C ILE A 140 4.43 -9.59 20.98
N GLY A 141 5.21 -10.54 21.48
CA GLY A 141 5.06 -11.18 22.80
C GLY A 141 5.97 -10.57 23.85
#